data_AF-A0A383A4X5-F1
#
_entry.id   AF-A0A383A4X5-F1
#
_cell.length_a   1.000
_cell.length_b   1.000
_cell.length_c   1.000
_cell.angle_alpha   90.00
_cell.angle_beta   90.00
_cell.angle_gamma   90.00
#
_symmetry.space_group_name_H-M   'P 1'
#
loop_
_entity.id
_entity.type
_entity.pdbx_description
1 polymer ?
#
loop_
_entity_poly.entity_id
_entity_poly.type
_entity_poly.pdbx_seq_one_letter_code
_entity_poly.pdbx_strand_id
1 'polypeptide(L)'
;MFSFGWGEILLILVVVIIVVGPKDIPKFLRQIGNLSKSIKKISREFKSSLNQIAEETDLKDVKNSITEVTNLNKELDIKSNLKNEIKTIKETISSVEEDVSNINKSKKK
;
A
#
# COMPACT_ATOMS: atom_id res chain seq x y z
N MET A 1 16.77 -20.94 13.62
CA MET A 1 16.50 -19.68 12.91
C MET A 1 15.83 -20.07 11.60
N PHE A 2 14.64 -19.58 11.31
CA PHE A 2 13.75 -20.06 10.24
C PHE A 2 14.51 -20.29 8.92
N SER A 3 14.73 -21.55 8.58
CA SER A 3 15.25 -21.96 7.28
C SER A 3 14.09 -21.85 6.30
N PHE A 4 14.19 -21.00 5.27
CA PHE A 4 13.15 -20.90 4.25
C PHE A 4 13.40 -21.99 3.20
N GLY A 5 12.96 -23.21 3.48
CA GLY A 5 13.08 -24.35 2.61
C GLY A 5 11.84 -24.56 1.73
N TRP A 6 11.94 -25.53 0.82
CA TRP A 6 10.79 -25.97 0.01
C TRP A 6 9.62 -26.46 0.87
N GLY A 7 9.91 -26.98 2.07
CA GLY A 7 8.90 -27.42 3.04
C GLY A 7 8.10 -26.27 3.65
N GLU A 8 8.75 -25.20 4.12
CA GLU A 8 8.06 -24.02 4.67
C GLU A 8 7.20 -23.31 3.61
N ILE A 9 7.68 -23.20 2.37
CA ILE A 9 6.91 -22.61 1.25
C ILE A 9 5.63 -23.42 1.00
N LEU A 10 5.72 -24.75 1.02
CA LEU A 10 4.57 -25.63 0.79
C LEU A 10 3.56 -25.53 1.95
N LEU A 11 4.04 -25.43 3.20
CA LEU A 11 3.19 -25.23 4.37
C LEU A 11 2.43 -23.90 4.31
N ILE A 12 3.11 -22.79 3.96
CA ILE A 12 2.46 -21.49 3.77
C ILE A 12 1.42 -21.56 2.65
N LEU A 13 1.73 -22.23 1.53
CA LEU A 13 0.81 -22.41 0.41
C LEU A 13 -0.49 -23.11 0.85
N VAL A 14 -0.38 -24.18 1.64
CA VAL A 14 -1.53 -24.91 2.17
C VAL A 14 -2.37 -24.03 3.07
N VAL A 15 -1.75 -23.28 3.99
CA VAL A 15 -2.47 -22.36 4.89
C VAL A 15 -3.21 -21.28 4.10
N VAL A 16 -2.56 -20.68 3.09
CA VAL A 16 -3.16 -19.66 2.22
C VAL A 16 -4.36 -20.24 1.45
N ILE A 17 -4.25 -21.47 0.94
CA ILE A 17 -5.34 -22.18 0.25
C ILE A 17 -6.54 -22.39 1.18
N ILE A 18 -6.32 -22.76 2.44
CA ILE A 18 -7.41 -22.99 3.40
C ILE A 18 -8.11 -21.68 3.76
N VAL A 19 -7.34 -20.62 4.02
CA VAL A 19 -7.87 -19.32 4.47
C VAL A 19 -8.62 -18.59 3.35
N VAL A 20 -8.03 -18.54 2.16
CA VAL A 20 -8.61 -17.82 1.00
C VAL A 20 -9.56 -18.71 0.21
N GLY A 21 -9.38 -20.02 0.26
CA GLY A 21 -10.10 -21.00 -0.54
C GLY A 21 -9.36 -21.34 -1.85
N PRO A 22 -9.28 -22.63 -2.25
CA PRO A 22 -8.54 -23.06 -3.45
C PRO A 22 -9.11 -22.48 -4.75
N LYS A 23 -10.38 -22.11 -4.77
CA LYS A 23 -11.07 -21.55 -5.95
C LYS A 23 -10.87 -20.06 -6.12
N ASP A 24 -10.45 -19.35 -5.06
CA ASP A 24 -10.38 -17.89 -5.07
C ASP A 24 -8.96 -17.37 -5.28
N ILE A 25 -7.92 -18.14 -4.93
CA ILE A 25 -6.53 -17.89 -5.35
C ILE A 25 -6.39 -17.71 -6.87
N PRO A 26 -6.88 -18.62 -7.74
CA PRO A 26 -6.74 -18.44 -9.19
C PRO A 26 -7.52 -17.24 -9.71
N LYS A 27 -8.66 -16.89 -9.11
CA LYS A 27 -9.40 -15.66 -9.45
C LYS A 27 -8.64 -14.41 -9.03
N PHE A 28 -8.03 -14.42 -7.84
CA PHE A 28 -7.23 -13.32 -7.32
C PHE A 28 -5.96 -13.09 -8.15
N LEU A 29 -5.24 -14.17 -8.49
CA LEU A 29 -4.09 -14.12 -9.38
C LEU A 29 -4.48 -13.63 -10.79
N ARG A 30 -5.66 -13.99 -11.30
CA ARG A 30 -6.18 -13.44 -12.56
C ARG A 30 -6.45 -11.93 -12.46
N GLN A 31 -6.99 -11.45 -11.34
CA GLN A 31 -7.22 -10.02 -11.12
C GLN A 31 -5.91 -9.24 -11.04
N ILE A 32 -4.93 -9.73 -10.27
CA ILE A 32 -3.58 -9.15 -10.22
C ILE A 32 -2.89 -9.23 -11.59
N GLY A 33 -3.05 -10.34 -12.30
CA GLY A 33 -2.50 -10.52 -13.64
C GLY A 33 -3.09 -9.53 -14.64
N ASN A 34 -4.40 -9.27 -14.57
CA ASN A 34 -5.06 -8.26 -15.39
C ASN A 34 -4.59 -6.84 -15.03
N LEU A 35 -4.44 -6.54 -13.74
CA LEU A 35 -3.86 -5.28 -13.27
C LEU A 35 -2.42 -5.08 -13.81
N SER A 36 -1.59 -6.12 -13.74
CA SER A 36 -0.22 -6.12 -14.26
C SER A 36 -0.18 -5.93 -15.78
N LYS A 37 -1.12 -6.53 -16.53
CA LYS A 37 -1.27 -6.28 -17.97
C LYS A 37 -1.59 -4.82 -18.28
N SER A 38 -2.50 -4.21 -17.52
CA SER A 38 -2.84 -2.79 -17.66
C SER A 38 -1.63 -1.91 -17.38
N ILE A 39 -0.88 -2.17 -16.29
CA ILE A 39 0.37 -1.47 -15.97
C ILE A 39 1.38 -1.63 -17.11
N LYS A 40 1.56 -2.86 -17.63
CA LYS A 40 2.48 -3.12 -18.75
C LYS A 40 2.06 -2.37 -20.02
N LYS A 41 0.76 -2.21 -20.28
CA LYS A 41 0.23 -1.43 -21.41
C LYS A 41 0.54 0.06 -21.22
N ILE A 42 0.27 0.60 -20.04
CA ILE A 42 0.60 1.99 -19.65
C ILE A 42 2.10 2.23 -19.79
N SER A 43 2.96 1.31 -19.32
CA SER A 43 4.42 1.43 -19.47
C SER A 43 4.88 1.41 -20.92
N ARG A 44 4.21 0.66 -21.80
CA ARG A 44 4.52 0.64 -23.24
C ARG A 44 4.13 1.96 -23.90
N GLU A 45 2.97 2.50 -23.56
CA GLU A 45 2.49 3.81 -24.04
C GLU A 45 3.39 4.92 -23.53
N PHE A 46 3.71 4.94 -22.23
CA PHE A 46 4.65 5.88 -21.62
C PHE A 46 6.02 5.79 -22.28
N LYS A 47 6.58 4.59 -22.49
CA LYS A 47 7.85 4.42 -23.20
C LYS A 47 7.78 4.94 -24.65
N SER A 48 6.67 4.71 -25.35
CA SER A 48 6.47 5.20 -26.72
C SER A 48 6.38 6.73 -26.76
N SER A 49 5.64 7.33 -25.83
CA SER A 49 5.54 8.79 -25.68
C SER A 49 6.88 9.40 -25.27
N LEU A 50 7.59 8.78 -24.32
CA LEU A 50 8.94 9.20 -23.91
C LEU A 50 9.94 9.09 -25.05
N ASN A 51 9.88 8.05 -25.88
CA ASN A 51 10.77 7.90 -27.03
C ASN A 51 10.51 8.97 -28.10
N GLN A 52 9.24 9.30 -28.38
CA GLN A 52 8.89 10.41 -29.29
C GLN A 52 9.39 11.76 -28.76
N ILE A 53 9.27 11.98 -27.44
CA ILE A 53 9.72 13.22 -26.78
C ILE A 53 11.26 13.26 -26.63
N ALA A 54 11.93 12.11 -26.46
CA ALA A 54 13.38 12.02 -26.29
C ALA A 54 14.14 12.24 -27.61
N GLU A 55 13.55 11.87 -28.74
CA GLU A 55 14.06 12.21 -30.07
C GLU A 55 13.96 13.73 -30.33
N GLU A 56 13.07 14.43 -29.61
CA GLU A 56 12.86 15.89 -29.61
C GLU A 56 13.22 16.59 -28.26
N THR A 57 14.11 16.06 -27.40
CA THR A 57 14.69 16.77 -26.21
C THR A 57 13.71 17.41 -25.17
N ASP A 58 12.41 17.13 -25.14
CA ASP A 58 11.48 17.73 -24.13
C ASP A 58 11.28 16.88 -22.86
N LEU A 59 12.37 16.35 -22.29
CA LEU A 59 12.31 15.64 -20.99
C LEU A 59 11.88 16.56 -19.83
N LYS A 60 11.91 17.88 -20.03
CA LYS A 60 11.45 18.89 -19.08
C LYS A 60 9.94 18.82 -18.85
N ASP A 61 9.13 18.56 -19.86
CA ASP A 61 7.66 18.63 -19.74
C ASP A 61 7.08 17.44 -18.98
N VAL A 62 7.67 16.26 -19.15
CA VAL A 62 7.36 15.08 -18.33
C VAL A 62 7.74 15.31 -16.88
N LYS A 63 8.91 15.91 -16.64
CA LYS A 63 9.38 16.24 -15.30
C LYS A 63 8.49 17.31 -14.65
N ASN A 64 8.04 18.32 -15.40
CA ASN A 64 7.14 19.37 -14.95
C ASN A 64 5.77 18.80 -14.59
N SER A 65 5.18 17.94 -15.43
CA SER A 65 3.87 17.30 -15.18
C SER A 65 3.91 16.42 -13.92
N ILE A 66 4.98 15.63 -13.72
CA ILE A 66 5.16 14.82 -12.51
C ILE A 66 5.36 15.72 -11.27
N THR A 67 6.12 16.81 -11.42
CA THR A 67 6.37 17.77 -10.33
C THR A 67 5.11 18.54 -9.96
N GLU A 68 4.27 18.91 -10.93
CA GLU A 68 3.00 19.60 -10.72
C GLU A 68 1.98 18.71 -10.01
N VAL A 69 1.81 17.45 -10.45
CA VAL A 69 0.95 16.47 -9.75
C VAL A 69 1.44 16.20 -8.32
N THR A 70 2.77 16.14 -8.13
CA THR A 70 3.37 15.97 -6.80
C THR A 70 3.18 17.22 -5.93
N ASN A 71 3.25 18.41 -6.51
CA ASN A 71 3.04 19.68 -5.82
C ASN A 71 1.56 19.90 -5.47
N LEU A 72 0.61 19.51 -6.32
CA LEU A 72 -0.82 19.53 -6.01
C LEU A 72 -1.14 18.63 -4.79
N ASN A 73 -0.50 17.47 -4.69
CA ASN A 73 -0.61 16.59 -3.51
C ASN A 73 0.16 17.08 -2.28
N LYS A 74 1.06 18.05 -2.44
CA LYS A 74 1.79 18.70 -1.34
C LYS A 74 1.05 19.95 -0.86
N GLU A 75 0.42 20.68 -1.77
CA GLU A 75 -0.41 21.86 -1.51
C GLU A 75 -1.73 21.44 -0.83
N LEU A 76 -2.30 20.32 -1.25
CA LEU A 76 -3.29 19.58 -0.47
C LEU A 76 -2.54 18.84 0.64
N ASP A 77 -2.37 19.51 1.78
CA ASP A 77 -1.58 19.10 2.95
C ASP A 77 -2.16 17.87 3.70
N ILE A 78 -2.51 16.82 2.97
CA ILE A 78 -3.17 15.59 3.43
C ILE A 78 -2.28 14.87 4.45
N LYS A 79 -0.96 14.90 4.25
CA LYS A 79 -0.01 14.28 5.20
C LYS A 79 0.05 15.01 6.54
N SER A 80 -0.05 16.34 6.56
CA SER A 80 0.01 17.11 7.81
C SER A 80 -1.31 16.99 8.59
N ASN A 81 -2.44 17.10 7.88
CA ASN A 81 -3.78 16.94 8.45
C ASN A 81 -3.99 15.53 9.03
N LEU A 82 -3.66 14.47 8.28
CA LEU A 82 -3.77 13.09 8.77
C LEU A 82 -2.84 12.83 9.96
N LYS A 83 -1.62 13.40 9.98
CA LYS A 83 -0.69 13.23 11.11
C LYS A 83 -1.22 13.88 12.39
N ASN A 84 -1.86 15.03 12.27
CA ASN A 84 -2.46 15.73 13.40
C ASN A 84 -3.67 14.95 13.95
N GLU A 85 -4.56 14.47 13.09
CA GLU A 85 -5.71 13.65 13.50
C GLU A 85 -5.29 12.34 14.18
N ILE A 86 -4.31 11.62 13.61
CA ILE A 86 -3.78 10.38 14.20
C ILE A 86 -3.15 10.65 15.57
N LYS A 87 -2.47 11.78 15.75
CA LYS A 87 -1.88 12.15 17.04
C LYS A 87 -2.95 12.36 18.11
N THR A 88 -4.03 13.09 17.80
CA THR A 88 -5.15 13.32 18.73
C THR A 88 -5.88 12.03 19.09
N ILE A 89 -6.11 11.16 18.10
CA ILE A 89 -6.71 9.84 18.32
C ILE A 89 -5.81 9.00 19.22
N LYS A 90 -4.50 8.99 19.00
CA LYS A 90 -3.54 8.24 19.82
C LYS A 90 -3.50 8.73 21.27
N GLU A 91 -3.54 10.04 21.49
CA GLU A 91 -3.61 10.62 22.84
C GLU A 91 -4.90 10.21 23.56
N THR A 92 -6.04 10.27 22.85
CA THR A 92 -7.34 9.86 23.41
C THR A 92 -7.38 8.37 23.74
N ILE A 93 -6.87 7.51 22.85
CA ILE A 93 -6.79 6.07 23.09
C ILE A 93 -5.87 5.77 24.28
N SER A 94 -4.76 6.49 24.42
CA SER A 94 -3.82 6.27 25.54
C SER A 94 -4.46 6.61 26.89
N SER A 95 -5.21 7.71 26.97
CA SER A 95 -5.95 8.06 28.20
C SER A 95 -7.08 7.08 28.49
N VAL A 96 -7.81 6.65 27.46
CA VAL A 96 -8.86 5.63 27.61
C VAL A 96 -8.28 4.29 28.06
N GLU A 97 -7.11 3.89 27.54
CA GLU A 97 -6.45 2.65 27.93
C GLU A 97 -5.92 2.69 29.37
N GLU A 98 -5.46 3.85 29.83
CA GLU A 98 -5.08 4.09 31.22
C GLU A 98 -6.28 3.99 32.16
N ASP A 99 -7.41 4.61 31.82
CA ASP A 99 -8.66 4.54 32.59
C ASP A 99 -9.24 3.12 32.64
N VAL A 100 -9.26 2.41 31.50
CA VAL A 100 -9.75 1.02 31.41
C VAL A 100 -8.86 0.07 32.22
N SER A 101 -7.54 0.28 32.21
CA SER A 101 -6.58 -0.50 33.02
C SER A 101 -6.81 -0.33 34.52
N ASN A 102 -7.12 0.90 34.96
CA ASN A 102 -7.41 1.21 36.37
C ASN A 102 -8.76 0.65 36.84
N ILE A 103 -9.80 0.69 36.00
CA ILE A 103 -11.12 0.13 36.29
C ILE A 103 -11.04 -1.41 36.41
N ASN A 104 -10.29 -2.07 35.55
CA ASN A 104 -10.20 -3.54 35.56
C ASN A 104 -9.40 -4.07 36.78
N LYS A 105 -8.46 -3.28 37.31
CA LYS A 105 -7.77 -3.57 38.59
C LYS A 105 -8.69 -3.39 39.81
N SER A 106 -9.66 -2.48 39.76
CA SER A 106 -10.60 -2.25 40.86
C SER A 106 -11.69 -3.33 41.01
N LYS A 107 -12.00 -4.09 39.96
CA LYS A 107 -13.02 -5.17 39.99
C LYS A 107 -12.50 -6.54 40.44
N LYS A 108 -11.19 -6.68 40.70
CA LYS A 108 -10.53 -7.95 41.08
C LYS A 108 -10.13 -8.04 42.56
N LYS A 109 -10.67 -7.16 43.41
CA LYS A 109 -10.56 -7.21 44.87
C LYS A 109 -11.91 -7.55 45.50
#